data_AF-A0A517WKR7-F1
#
_entry.id   AF-A0A517WKR7-F1
#
_cell.length_a   1.000
_cell.length_b   1.000
_cell.length_c   1.000
_cell.angle_alpha   90.00
_cell.angle_beta   90.00
_cell.angle_gamma   90.00
#
_symmetry.space_group_name_H-M   'P 1'
#
loop_
_entity.id
_entity.type
_entity.pdbx_description
1 polymer ?
#
loop_
_entity_poly.entity_id
_entity_poly.type
_entity_poly.pdbx_seq_one_letter_code
_entity_poly.pdbx_strand_id
1 'polypeptide(L)'
;MNTFHIRQQGHTDRSAAKRGVRAGFTLVEMLVSVALVLLMMLMFTEIFQLLSGSMTTQRGISENDQRERLLVTVMKADLDSRTFQYLLPFSNYQTFTTPAGVNPAPTDPRSYLYHKEDRKGYFYISENDPTDDTDDFIQFTVSRYANPSRADDTEDFYYGKAIDLSGRTPSGGTRLSNHPNQPEADDGRITADGTSQSSAAEISYFLRGSNLYRRVMLIREPLALSSTQTAQPIASDNNSTPFFLRSPSTPGPLYGEGVAASDNFWRDFDFSAFTDVVTEPTTPYARFHNLGELKNNDPTGSEVLFPLGMPQYRFGFNHDMSGSSGGRSREFVPSSAGSNPQLFVGRFTHEETSHQHFNYPQDAMDSSIGGGGNPMDPSGPSLLVNPNDRVIDLLRNGSRRSEDLVLSNVRSFDIKVFDDGAQDYVDIGGASAVRFAPGARQNTVHGNNVFQNVFDTWHVRAVSSGGDQDPPFPMLSDSTVSDVAPQVPVYDLANQTPVPRASPLTSIRIEIRYEDQSSGQLRQMTLIQPLRNKGEG
;
A
#
# COMPACT_ATOMS: atom_id res chain seq x y z
N MET A 1 55.93 -10.89 62.41
CA MET A 1 55.57 -11.38 63.75
C MET A 1 54.75 -12.65 63.53
N ASN A 2 55.06 -13.84 64.03
CA ASN A 2 56.05 -14.26 65.02
C ASN A 2 56.20 -15.79 64.89
N THR A 3 57.46 -16.26 64.94
CA THR A 3 57.95 -17.51 65.59
C THR A 3 57.27 -18.87 65.34
N PHE A 4 57.91 -19.83 64.64
CA PHE A 4 59.04 -20.72 65.03
C PHE A 4 58.70 -21.84 66.03
N HIS A 5 58.85 -23.11 65.60
CA HIS A 5 59.65 -24.20 66.23
C HIS A 5 59.54 -25.49 65.38
N ILE A 6 60.58 -25.94 64.66
CA ILE A 6 61.82 -26.67 65.06
C ILE A 6 61.58 -28.13 65.51
N ARG A 7 62.00 -29.09 64.66
CA ARG A 7 62.98 -30.18 64.96
C ARG A 7 63.32 -30.90 63.63
N GLN A 8 64.55 -30.87 63.09
CA GLN A 8 65.75 -31.68 63.46
C GLN A 8 65.40 -33.18 63.59
N GLN A 9 65.98 -34.18 62.91
CA GLN A 9 67.26 -34.51 62.27
C GLN A 9 66.94 -35.53 61.13
N GLY A 10 67.74 -35.94 60.15
CA GLY A 10 69.18 -36.05 59.97
C GLY A 10 69.45 -37.40 59.25
N HIS A 11 70.36 -37.35 58.27
CA HIS A 11 71.06 -38.46 57.58
C HIS A 11 70.37 -39.37 56.53
N THR A 12 70.64 -39.01 55.27
CA THR A 12 71.28 -39.83 54.22
C THR A 12 71.13 -41.35 54.28
N ASP A 13 70.31 -41.87 53.37
CA ASP A 13 70.53 -43.18 52.76
C ASP A 13 70.40 -43.08 51.23
N ARG A 14 71.51 -43.39 50.53
CA ARG A 14 71.48 -43.79 49.13
C ARG A 14 70.96 -45.22 49.08
N SER A 15 69.77 -45.44 48.54
CA SER A 15 69.46 -46.75 47.97
C SER A 15 68.25 -46.71 47.05
N ALA A 16 68.43 -47.39 45.92
CA ALA A 16 67.42 -47.92 45.02
C ALA A 16 66.57 -46.90 44.23
N ALA A 17 67.02 -46.69 42.99
CA ALA A 17 66.14 -46.39 41.88
C ALA A 17 64.95 -47.38 41.86
N LYS A 18 63.80 -46.97 42.42
CA LYS A 18 62.52 -47.50 41.98
C LYS A 18 62.28 -46.91 40.59
N ARG A 19 62.73 -47.64 39.56
CA ARG A 19 62.08 -47.61 38.26
C ARG A 19 60.58 -47.74 38.55
N GLY A 20 59.85 -46.64 38.44
CA GLY A 20 58.41 -46.72 38.25
C GLY A 20 58.24 -47.61 37.04
N VAL A 21 57.78 -48.83 37.27
CA VAL A 21 57.35 -49.72 36.19
C VAL A 21 56.27 -48.90 35.48
N ARG A 22 56.63 -48.31 34.35
CA ARG A 22 55.66 -47.79 33.40
C ARG A 22 54.93 -49.04 32.91
N ALA A 23 53.85 -49.38 33.60
CA ALA A 23 52.92 -50.37 33.11
C ALA A 23 52.47 -49.86 31.73
N GLY A 24 52.93 -50.52 30.67
CA GLY A 24 52.42 -50.25 29.33
C GLY A 24 50.92 -50.54 29.36
N PHE A 25 50.12 -49.60 28.86
CA PHE A 25 48.68 -49.81 28.75
C PHE A 25 48.40 -51.10 27.99
N THR A 26 47.53 -51.93 28.55
CA THR A 26 47.05 -53.12 27.84
C THR A 26 46.26 -52.68 26.60
N LEU A 27 46.25 -53.51 25.55
CA LEU A 27 45.50 -53.21 24.32
C LEU A 27 44.01 -52.92 24.62
N VAL A 28 43.46 -53.60 25.63
CA VAL A 28 42.09 -53.37 26.13
C VAL A 28 41.95 -51.99 26.78
N GLU A 29 42.88 -51.55 27.63
CA GLU A 29 42.82 -50.20 28.23
C GLU A 29 42.98 -49.09 27.19
N MET A 30 43.82 -49.27 26.17
CA MET A 30 43.94 -48.30 25.08
C MET A 30 42.67 -48.25 24.23
N LEU A 31 42.02 -49.39 23.97
CA LEU A 31 40.73 -49.45 23.27
C LEU A 31 39.61 -48.79 24.08
N VAL A 32 39.52 -49.08 25.38
CA VAL A 32 38.52 -48.48 26.27
C VAL A 32 38.74 -46.98 26.39
N SER A 33 39.99 -46.53 26.53
CA SER A 33 40.30 -45.09 26.63
C SER A 33 39.96 -44.33 25.36
N VAL A 34 40.29 -44.88 24.18
CA VAL A 34 39.93 -44.27 22.89
C VAL A 34 38.41 -44.29 22.69
N ALA A 35 37.73 -45.39 23.02
CA ALA A 35 36.27 -45.47 22.94
C ALA A 35 35.57 -44.44 23.84
N LEU A 36 36.10 -44.22 25.06
CA LEU A 36 35.56 -43.24 26.01
C LEU A 36 35.79 -41.81 25.52
N VAL A 37 36.97 -41.50 24.98
CA VAL A 37 37.26 -40.18 24.38
C VAL A 37 36.37 -39.92 23.15
N LEU A 38 36.18 -40.93 22.29
CA LEU A 38 35.28 -40.81 21.13
C LEU A 38 33.83 -40.62 21.58
N LEU A 39 33.37 -41.32 22.61
CA LEU A 39 32.03 -41.11 23.19
C LEU A 39 31.87 -39.72 23.79
N MET A 40 32.89 -39.21 24.48
CA MET A 40 32.85 -37.85 25.04
C MET A 40 32.86 -36.79 23.93
N MET A 41 33.65 -36.97 22.87
CA MET A 41 33.62 -36.09 21.71
C MET A 41 32.26 -36.14 20.99
N LEU A 42 31.64 -37.32 20.88
CA LEU A 42 30.33 -37.48 20.26
C LEU A 42 29.24 -36.77 21.08
N MET A 43 29.20 -36.98 22.40
CA MET A 43 28.27 -36.26 23.29
C MET A 43 28.47 -34.75 23.24
N PHE A 44 29.72 -34.28 23.21
CA PHE A 44 29.98 -32.84 23.13
C PHE A 44 29.48 -32.25 21.80
N THR A 45 29.67 -32.99 20.70
CA THR A 45 29.18 -32.58 19.38
C THR A 45 27.64 -32.51 19.36
N GLU A 46 26.96 -33.51 19.93
CA GLU A 46 25.49 -33.53 20.02
C GLU A 46 24.94 -32.36 20.85
N ILE A 47 25.53 -32.09 22.02
CA ILE A 47 25.12 -30.96 22.87
C ILE A 47 25.34 -29.64 22.14
N PHE A 48 26.47 -29.48 21.45
CA PHE A 48 26.76 -28.25 20.72
C PHE A 48 25.80 -28.04 19.55
N GLN A 49 25.42 -29.10 18.84
CA GLN A 49 24.40 -29.04 17.79
C GLN A 49 23.03 -28.66 18.34
N LEU A 50 22.60 -29.25 19.46
CA LEU A 50 21.33 -28.91 20.11
C LEU A 50 21.30 -27.44 20.57
N LEU A 51 22.37 -26.97 21.20
CA LEU A 51 22.48 -25.58 21.67
C LEU A 51 22.51 -24.59 20.49
N SER A 52 23.27 -24.90 19.43
CA SER A 52 23.35 -24.05 18.24
C SER A 52 22.02 -23.98 17.49
N GLY A 53 21.28 -25.10 17.40
CA GLY A 53 19.94 -25.13 16.81
C GLY A 53 18.96 -24.27 17.62
N SER A 54 18.95 -24.44 18.94
CA SER A 54 18.08 -23.67 19.83
C SER A 54 18.36 -22.17 19.77
N MET A 55 19.63 -21.76 19.76
CA MET A 55 20.01 -20.34 19.66
C MET A 55 19.58 -19.72 18.32
N THR A 56 19.67 -20.47 17.22
CA THR A 56 19.22 -20.02 15.89
C THR A 56 17.70 -19.84 15.84
N THR A 57 16.93 -20.79 16.38
CA THR A 57 15.48 -20.69 16.47
C THR A 57 15.05 -19.53 17.38
N GLN A 58 15.66 -19.36 18.55
CA GLN A 58 15.35 -18.24 19.45
C GLN A 58 15.60 -16.88 18.80
N ARG A 59 16.71 -16.75 18.07
CA ARG A 59 17.01 -15.52 17.32
C ARG A 59 15.99 -15.28 16.22
N GLY A 60 15.64 -16.29 15.43
CA GLY A 60 14.64 -16.17 14.37
C GLY A 60 13.26 -15.78 14.91
N ILE A 61 12.83 -16.38 16.03
CA ILE A 61 11.58 -16.00 16.71
C ILE A 61 11.60 -14.53 17.14
N SER A 62 12.71 -14.06 17.72
CA SER A 62 12.83 -12.66 18.16
C SER A 62 12.83 -11.67 16.99
N GLU A 63 13.50 -11.99 15.89
CA GLU A 63 13.52 -11.13 14.69
C GLU A 63 12.13 -11.08 14.04
N ASN A 64 11.40 -12.20 14.01
CA ASN A 64 10.04 -12.25 13.47
C ASN A 64 9.03 -11.49 14.33
N ASP A 65 9.11 -11.58 15.66
CA ASP A 65 8.27 -10.78 16.57
C ASP A 65 8.53 -9.28 16.41
N GLN A 66 9.78 -8.86 16.19
CA GLN A 66 10.10 -7.46 15.88
C GLN A 66 9.47 -6.99 14.56
N ARG A 67 9.52 -7.83 13.51
CA ARG A 67 8.90 -7.52 12.21
C ARG A 67 7.38 -7.44 12.31
N GLU A 68 6.76 -8.34 13.06
CA GLU A 68 5.32 -8.31 13.32
C GLU A 68 4.91 -7.01 14.00
N ARG A 69 5.58 -6.63 15.08
CA ARG A 69 5.30 -5.37 15.80
C ARG A 69 5.51 -4.15 14.91
N LEU A 70 6.54 -4.15 14.07
CA LEU A 70 6.79 -3.08 13.10
C LEU A 70 5.62 -2.97 12.10
N LEU A 71 5.18 -4.09 11.54
CA LEU A 71 4.05 -4.13 10.61
C LEU A 71 2.76 -3.62 11.27
N VAL A 72 2.42 -4.08 12.48
CA VAL A 72 1.25 -3.57 13.22
C VAL A 72 1.35 -2.06 13.43
N THR A 73 2.52 -1.59 13.85
CA THR A 73 2.74 -0.17 14.16
C THR A 73 2.57 0.69 12.91
N VAL A 74 3.18 0.29 11.79
CA VAL A 74 3.09 1.01 10.51
C VAL A 74 1.67 0.97 9.96
N MET A 75 1.05 -0.20 9.89
CA MET A 75 -0.31 -0.35 9.36
C MET A 75 -1.33 0.42 10.19
N LYS A 76 -1.24 0.32 11.53
CA LYS A 76 -2.09 1.11 12.41
C LYS A 76 -1.84 2.61 12.25
N ALA A 77 -0.59 3.02 12.08
CA ALA A 77 -0.28 4.43 11.87
C ALA A 77 -0.87 4.97 10.56
N ASP A 78 -0.76 4.22 9.46
CA ASP A 78 -1.38 4.58 8.19
C ASP A 78 -2.90 4.64 8.30
N LEU A 79 -3.53 3.64 8.93
CA LEU A 79 -4.98 3.59 9.11
C LEU A 79 -5.49 4.70 10.04
N ASP A 80 -4.76 5.07 11.08
CA ASP A 80 -5.09 6.20 11.96
C ASP A 80 -4.94 7.56 11.25
N SER A 81 -4.07 7.64 10.23
CA SER A 81 -3.75 8.86 9.48
C SER A 81 -4.47 8.96 8.12
N ARG A 82 -5.51 8.17 7.88
CA ARG A 82 -6.33 8.27 6.67
C ARG A 82 -6.90 9.66 6.45
N THR A 83 -6.94 10.14 5.22
CA THR A 83 -7.63 11.41 4.91
C THR A 83 -9.15 11.28 4.92
N PHE A 84 -9.68 10.10 4.62
CA PHE A 84 -11.11 9.80 4.69
C PHE A 84 -11.42 9.17 6.06
N GLN A 85 -11.71 10.02 7.02
CA GLN A 85 -11.97 9.69 8.42
C GLN A 85 -13.43 9.30 8.66
N TYR A 86 -14.38 9.92 7.94
CA TYR A 86 -15.81 9.59 8.04
C TYR A 86 -16.24 8.76 6.83
N LEU A 87 -16.15 7.42 6.92
CA LEU A 87 -16.37 6.47 5.81
C LEU A 87 -17.85 6.33 5.38
N LEU A 88 -18.45 7.46 5.02
CA LEU A 88 -19.70 7.59 4.29
C LEU A 88 -19.38 8.15 2.89
N PRO A 89 -19.40 7.30 1.84
CA PRO A 89 -19.20 7.75 0.47
C PRO A 89 -20.16 8.87 0.07
N PHE A 90 -19.75 9.74 -0.86
CA PHE A 90 -20.69 10.64 -1.50
C PHE A 90 -21.53 9.83 -2.51
N SER A 91 -22.86 9.84 -2.36
CA SER A 91 -23.81 9.25 -3.30
C SER A 91 -24.64 10.35 -3.95
N ASN A 92 -24.99 10.16 -5.22
CA ASN A 92 -25.76 11.14 -6.01
C ASN A 92 -27.25 11.09 -5.69
N TYR A 93 -27.77 9.96 -5.17
CA TYR A 93 -29.21 9.78 -4.99
C TYR A 93 -29.79 10.33 -3.69
N GLN A 94 -29.00 10.95 -2.82
CA GLN A 94 -29.51 11.47 -1.55
C GLN A 94 -28.98 12.86 -1.24
N THR A 95 -29.42 13.84 -2.03
CA THR A 95 -29.87 15.08 -1.40
C THR A 95 -30.95 14.71 -0.39
N PHE A 96 -30.58 14.59 0.89
CA PHE A 96 -31.44 14.40 2.07
C PHE A 96 -32.35 15.62 2.31
N THR A 97 -32.99 16.10 1.26
CA THR A 97 -33.66 17.39 1.21
C THR A 97 -35.15 17.16 1.33
N THR A 98 -35.76 17.67 2.40
CA THR A 98 -37.09 18.26 2.26
C THR A 98 -37.11 19.75 2.61
N PRO A 99 -37.79 20.58 1.79
CA PRO A 99 -38.49 20.23 0.55
C PRO A 99 -37.56 19.65 -0.53
N ALA A 100 -38.08 18.79 -1.39
CA ALA A 100 -37.30 18.21 -2.49
C ALA A 100 -36.63 19.34 -3.28
N GLY A 101 -35.30 19.30 -3.41
CA GLY A 101 -34.51 20.37 -4.03
C GLY A 101 -33.95 21.43 -3.07
N VAL A 102 -34.15 21.31 -1.75
CA VAL A 102 -33.57 22.22 -0.74
C VAL A 102 -32.45 21.54 0.02
N ASN A 103 -31.21 21.68 -0.44
CA ASN A 103 -30.00 21.14 0.20
C ASN A 103 -29.98 21.46 1.72
N PRO A 104 -29.82 20.46 2.61
CA PRO A 104 -29.72 20.73 4.03
C PRO A 104 -28.54 21.66 4.30
N ALA A 105 -28.72 22.57 5.26
CA ALA A 105 -27.69 23.54 5.62
C ALA A 105 -26.35 22.83 5.91
N PRO A 106 -25.19 23.46 5.67
CA PRO A 106 -23.89 22.80 5.90
C PRO A 106 -23.68 22.29 7.33
N THR A 107 -24.44 22.81 8.30
CA THR A 107 -24.41 22.42 9.71
C THR A 107 -25.38 21.27 10.06
N ASP A 108 -26.16 20.77 9.10
CA ASP A 108 -27.06 19.64 9.29
C ASP A 108 -26.30 18.33 9.01
N PRO A 109 -26.33 17.32 9.90
CA PRO A 109 -25.66 16.02 9.70
C PRO A 109 -26.01 15.30 8.39
N ARG A 110 -27.17 15.63 7.80
CA ARG A 110 -27.62 15.09 6.51
C ARG A 110 -26.97 15.79 5.32
N SER A 111 -26.25 16.89 5.54
CA SER A 111 -25.59 17.62 4.47
C SER A 111 -24.29 16.94 4.05
N TYR A 112 -24.09 16.84 2.74
CA TYR A 112 -22.80 16.43 2.19
C TYR A 112 -21.66 17.40 2.61
N LEU A 113 -22.00 18.60 3.09
CA LEU A 113 -21.04 19.57 3.60
C LEU A 113 -20.69 19.39 5.09
N TYR A 114 -21.44 18.57 5.85
CA TYR A 114 -21.28 18.45 7.30
C TYR A 114 -19.93 17.83 7.69
N HIS A 115 -19.62 16.65 7.15
CA HIS A 115 -18.32 15.98 7.31
C HIS A 115 -17.40 16.21 6.10
N LYS A 116 -17.44 17.40 5.47
CA LYS A 116 -16.64 17.63 4.25
C LYS A 116 -15.12 17.61 4.52
N GLU A 117 -14.71 18.02 5.73
CA GLU A 117 -13.30 18.02 6.12
C GLU A 117 -12.79 16.62 6.44
N ASP A 118 -13.67 15.74 6.90
CA ASP A 118 -13.38 14.34 7.28
C ASP A 118 -13.48 13.37 6.10
N ARG A 119 -13.88 13.85 4.92
CA ARG A 119 -14.12 13.04 3.71
C ARG A 119 -13.20 13.44 2.57
N LYS A 120 -11.90 13.48 2.84
CA LYS A 120 -10.88 13.83 1.84
C LYS A 120 -10.20 12.59 1.26
N GLY A 121 -9.81 12.64 0.00
CA GLY A 121 -9.12 11.56 -0.73
C GLY A 121 -10.03 10.34 -0.91
N TYR A 122 -9.57 9.13 -0.61
CA TYR A 122 -10.41 7.94 -0.70
C TYR A 122 -9.97 6.81 0.25
N PHE A 123 -10.86 5.85 0.39
CA PHE A 123 -10.69 4.58 1.05
C PHE A 123 -11.35 3.49 0.21
N TYR A 124 -10.57 2.48 -0.15
CA TYR A 124 -10.97 1.40 -1.04
C TYR A 124 -10.54 0.05 -0.47
N ILE A 125 -11.48 -0.90 -0.43
CA ILE A 125 -11.25 -2.30 -0.09
C ILE A 125 -11.78 -3.14 -1.25
N SER A 126 -10.98 -4.10 -1.71
CA SER A 126 -11.40 -5.15 -2.63
C SER A 126 -11.27 -6.48 -1.92
N GLU A 127 -12.40 -7.15 -1.72
CA GLU A 127 -12.49 -8.51 -1.19
C GLU A 127 -12.31 -9.55 -2.31
N ASN A 128 -12.59 -9.16 -3.55
CA ASN A 128 -12.51 -10.06 -4.69
C ASN A 128 -13.33 -11.36 -4.52
N ASP A 129 -12.71 -12.50 -4.23
CA ASP A 129 -13.40 -13.74 -3.88
C ASP A 129 -13.57 -13.85 -2.35
N PRO A 130 -14.80 -13.76 -1.79
CA PRO A 130 -15.04 -13.83 -0.35
C PRO A 130 -14.68 -15.17 0.30
N THR A 131 -14.16 -16.13 -0.48
CA THR A 131 -13.71 -17.44 -0.01
C THR A 131 -12.19 -17.64 -0.13
N ASP A 132 -11.46 -16.65 -0.65
CA ASP A 132 -10.00 -16.67 -0.81
C ASP A 132 -9.33 -15.53 -0.03
N ASP A 133 -8.86 -15.81 1.19
CA ASP A 133 -8.10 -14.87 2.03
C ASP A 133 -6.76 -14.37 1.42
N THR A 134 -6.44 -14.67 0.15
CA THR A 134 -5.18 -14.30 -0.50
C THR A 134 -5.29 -13.21 -1.56
N ASP A 135 -6.51 -12.86 -1.99
CA ASP A 135 -6.76 -11.83 -3.00
C ASP A 135 -7.38 -10.54 -2.45
N ASP A 136 -7.37 -10.36 -1.13
CA ASP A 136 -7.79 -9.09 -0.53
C ASP A 136 -6.79 -7.96 -0.75
N PHE A 137 -7.38 -6.77 -0.80
CA PHE A 137 -6.70 -5.55 -1.13
C PHE A 137 -7.28 -4.36 -0.40
N ILE A 138 -6.41 -3.47 0.08
CA ILE A 138 -6.82 -2.19 0.64
C ILE A 138 -5.91 -1.08 0.12
N GLN A 139 -6.53 0.03 -0.29
CA GLN A 139 -5.83 1.23 -0.76
C GLN A 139 -6.54 2.48 -0.28
N PHE A 140 -5.78 3.46 0.20
CA PHE A 140 -6.34 4.69 0.73
C PHE A 140 -5.32 5.82 0.73
N THR A 141 -5.82 7.03 0.86
CA THR A 141 -4.99 8.21 1.05
C THR A 141 -4.78 8.49 2.53
N VAL A 142 -3.58 8.92 2.88
CA VAL A 142 -3.16 9.31 4.22
C VAL A 142 -2.64 10.74 4.23
N SER A 143 -2.79 11.41 5.36
CA SER A 143 -2.12 12.67 5.62
C SER A 143 -1.79 12.79 7.10
N ARG A 144 -0.60 13.33 7.41
CA ARG A 144 -0.22 13.65 8.79
C ARG A 144 -1.18 14.62 9.48
N TYR A 145 -1.87 15.45 8.69
CA TYR A 145 -2.82 16.43 9.20
C TYR A 145 -4.24 15.88 9.36
N ALA A 146 -4.50 14.66 8.87
CA ALA A 146 -5.84 14.08 8.95
C ALA A 146 -6.23 13.69 10.38
N ASN A 147 -5.23 13.43 11.25
CA ASN A 147 -5.46 13.13 12.65
C ASN A 147 -4.90 14.24 13.55
N PRO A 148 -5.75 15.16 14.05
CA PRO A 148 -5.31 16.27 14.89
C PRO A 148 -4.61 15.82 16.18
N SER A 149 -4.95 14.62 16.70
CA SER A 149 -4.32 14.06 17.91
C SER A 149 -2.85 13.65 17.71
N ARG A 150 -2.38 13.63 16.46
CA ARG A 150 -0.99 13.35 16.06
C ARG A 150 -0.31 14.54 15.39
N ALA A 151 -0.97 15.69 15.31
CA ALA A 151 -0.45 16.86 14.60
C ALA A 151 0.81 17.47 15.25
N ASP A 152 1.08 17.16 16.53
CA ASP A 152 2.19 17.71 17.32
C ASP A 152 3.48 16.86 17.23
N ASP A 153 3.43 15.67 16.60
CA ASP A 153 4.62 14.85 16.35
C ASP A 153 5.33 15.39 15.09
N THR A 154 6.49 16.04 15.30
CA THR A 154 7.13 16.91 14.31
C THR A 154 7.78 16.21 13.11
N GLU A 155 7.77 14.87 13.01
CA GLU A 155 8.58 14.11 12.02
C GLU A 155 7.82 13.15 11.09
N ASP A 156 6.49 13.13 11.10
CA ASP A 156 5.69 12.14 10.33
C ASP A 156 5.46 12.55 8.85
N PHE A 157 6.53 12.80 8.10
CA PHE A 157 6.45 12.92 6.63
C PHE A 157 6.58 11.56 5.94
N TYR A 158 5.96 11.43 4.78
CA TYR A 158 6.19 10.32 3.87
C TYR A 158 7.35 10.67 2.95
N TYR A 159 8.26 9.72 2.75
CA TYR A 159 9.43 9.89 1.90
C TYR A 159 9.36 8.94 0.72
N GLY A 160 9.99 9.37 -0.37
CA GLY A 160 10.04 8.61 -1.61
C GLY A 160 11.16 9.12 -2.50
N LYS A 161 11.52 8.33 -3.50
CA LYS A 161 12.50 8.72 -4.49
C LYS A 161 11.98 9.88 -5.34
N ALA A 162 12.86 10.84 -5.62
CA ALA A 162 12.65 11.84 -6.64
C ALA A 162 14.00 12.11 -7.30
N ILE A 163 14.06 12.25 -8.62
CA ILE A 163 15.31 12.63 -9.28
C ILE A 163 15.34 14.12 -9.56
N ASP A 164 16.53 14.70 -9.46
CA ASP A 164 16.76 16.04 -9.96
C ASP A 164 16.62 16.08 -11.49
N LEU A 165 15.73 16.95 -11.95
CA LEU A 165 15.48 17.19 -13.37
C LEU A 165 16.36 18.30 -13.96
N SER A 166 17.15 19.03 -13.14
CA SER A 166 17.88 20.23 -13.58
C SER A 166 18.91 19.99 -14.70
N GLY A 167 19.51 18.79 -14.70
CA GLY A 167 20.47 18.34 -15.71
C GLY A 167 19.83 17.62 -16.90
N ARG A 168 18.54 17.26 -16.84
CA ARG A 168 17.87 16.55 -17.92
C ARG A 168 17.43 17.52 -19.00
N THR A 169 17.93 17.29 -20.21
CA THR A 169 17.53 18.04 -21.40
C THR A 169 16.72 17.08 -22.27
N PRO A 170 15.39 17.21 -22.39
CA PRO A 170 14.66 16.48 -23.42
C PRO A 170 15.27 16.86 -24.78
N SER A 171 15.38 15.91 -25.72
CA SER A 171 15.96 16.24 -27.03
C SER A 171 15.03 17.21 -27.76
N GLY A 172 15.47 18.45 -27.94
CA GLY A 172 14.63 19.54 -28.45
C GLY A 172 13.73 20.19 -27.41
N GLY A 173 13.92 19.91 -26.12
CA GLY A 173 13.13 20.45 -25.01
C GLY A 173 13.81 21.58 -24.26
N THR A 174 13.04 22.09 -23.32
CA THR A 174 13.34 23.21 -22.43
C THR A 174 14.20 22.70 -21.26
N ARG A 175 15.25 23.43 -20.87
CA ARG A 175 16.05 23.03 -19.69
C ARG A 175 15.21 23.26 -18.43
N LEU A 176 15.57 22.60 -17.33
CA LEU A 176 15.05 22.89 -15.99
C LEU A 176 16.17 23.54 -15.15
N SER A 177 16.85 24.58 -15.66
CA SER A 177 17.95 25.18 -14.90
C SER A 177 17.42 25.91 -13.65
N ASN A 178 17.63 25.31 -12.48
CA ASN A 178 17.39 25.90 -11.16
C ASN A 178 15.97 26.44 -10.92
N HIS A 179 14.94 25.79 -11.49
CA HIS A 179 13.56 26.12 -11.15
C HIS A 179 13.25 25.56 -9.74
N PRO A 180 12.66 26.32 -8.80
CA PRO A 180 12.43 25.83 -7.45
C PRO A 180 11.21 24.89 -7.33
N ASN A 181 10.33 24.85 -8.34
CA ASN A 181 9.23 23.89 -8.44
C ASN A 181 9.71 22.55 -9.04
N GLN A 182 10.53 21.81 -8.30
CA GLN A 182 11.03 20.48 -8.67
C GLN A 182 10.54 19.45 -7.67
N PRO A 183 10.20 18.20 -8.07
CA PRO A 183 9.75 17.19 -7.11
C PRO A 183 10.80 16.92 -6.03
N GLU A 184 12.08 16.92 -6.40
CA GLU A 184 13.20 16.77 -5.49
C GLU A 184 13.35 17.91 -4.48
N ALA A 185 12.89 19.11 -4.81
CA ALA A 185 13.00 20.27 -3.94
C ALA A 185 11.82 20.40 -2.95
N ASP A 186 10.80 19.54 -3.06
CA ASP A 186 9.59 19.63 -2.23
C ASP A 186 9.90 19.39 -0.73
N ASP A 187 11.07 18.81 -0.40
CA ASP A 187 11.55 18.66 0.97
C ASP A 187 12.30 19.88 1.55
N GLY A 188 12.50 20.92 0.74
CA GLY A 188 13.19 22.14 1.14
C GLY A 188 14.73 22.03 1.12
N ARG A 189 15.31 20.92 0.68
CA ARG A 189 16.77 20.80 0.53
C ARG A 189 17.25 21.56 -0.70
N ILE A 190 18.38 22.24 -0.52
CA ILE A 190 19.00 23.06 -1.57
C ILE A 190 19.89 22.21 -2.48
N THR A 191 20.38 21.06 -1.99
CA THR A 191 21.18 20.11 -2.75
C THR A 191 20.36 18.86 -2.95
N ALA A 192 20.19 18.44 -4.22
CA ALA A 192 19.51 17.22 -4.55
C ALA A 192 20.23 16.00 -3.95
N ASP A 193 19.48 15.12 -3.31
CA ASP A 193 19.91 13.88 -2.71
C ASP A 193 19.15 12.64 -3.22
N GLY A 194 18.21 12.84 -4.13
CA GLY A 194 17.42 11.79 -4.76
C GLY A 194 16.16 11.43 -3.98
N THR A 195 15.75 12.26 -3.02
CA THR A 195 14.61 12.01 -2.15
C THR A 195 13.70 13.22 -2.06
N SER A 196 12.41 12.94 -1.93
CA SER A 196 11.40 13.96 -1.67
C SER A 196 10.52 13.55 -0.50
N GLN A 197 9.81 14.53 0.05
CA GLN A 197 8.88 14.32 1.15
C GLN A 197 7.50 14.88 0.80
N SER A 198 6.49 14.32 1.44
CA SER A 198 5.13 14.87 1.43
C SER A 198 4.40 14.63 2.74
N SER A 199 3.53 15.56 3.11
CA SER A 199 2.58 15.40 4.21
C SER A 199 1.46 14.39 3.91
N ALA A 200 1.32 13.92 2.67
CA ALA A 200 0.27 12.99 2.25
C ALA A 200 0.75 11.98 1.20
N ALA A 201 0.10 10.82 1.16
CA ALA A 201 0.40 9.75 0.22
C ALA A 201 -0.83 8.89 -0.09
N GLU A 202 -0.81 8.18 -1.21
CA GLU A 202 -1.61 6.97 -1.43
C GLU A 202 -0.83 5.77 -0.93
N ILE A 203 -1.49 4.90 -0.16
CA ILE A 203 -0.91 3.67 0.37
C ILE A 203 -1.78 2.50 -0.06
N SER A 204 -1.14 1.41 -0.47
CA SER A 204 -1.83 0.15 -0.71
C SER A 204 -1.14 -1.03 -0.02
N TYR A 205 -1.95 -1.98 0.43
CA TYR A 205 -1.52 -3.25 1.00
C TYR A 205 -2.14 -4.41 0.21
N PHE A 206 -1.31 -5.39 -0.13
CA PHE A 206 -1.73 -6.60 -0.85
C PHE A 206 -0.77 -7.75 -0.63
N LEU A 207 -1.30 -8.97 -0.68
CA LEU A 207 -0.53 -10.20 -0.69
C LEU A 207 -0.26 -10.65 -2.13
N ARG A 208 0.99 -10.97 -2.45
CA ARG A 208 1.36 -11.51 -3.76
C ARG A 208 2.54 -12.45 -3.65
N GLY A 209 2.37 -13.71 -4.07
CA GLY A 209 3.45 -14.70 -4.06
C GLY A 209 4.07 -14.92 -2.68
N SER A 210 3.22 -15.03 -1.65
CA SER A 210 3.61 -15.14 -0.24
C SER A 210 4.38 -13.95 0.33
N ASN A 211 4.29 -12.79 -0.31
CA ASN A 211 4.88 -11.55 0.16
C ASN A 211 3.78 -10.51 0.34
N LEU A 212 3.73 -9.91 1.53
CA LEU A 212 2.88 -8.76 1.82
C LEU A 212 3.63 -7.49 1.44
N TYR A 213 3.02 -6.71 0.56
CA TYR A 213 3.57 -5.46 0.08
C TYR A 213 2.85 -4.27 0.71
N ARG A 214 3.59 -3.18 0.87
CA ARG A 214 3.06 -1.85 1.17
C ARG A 214 3.61 -0.89 0.12
N ARG A 215 2.77 -0.49 -0.82
CA ARG A 215 3.14 0.52 -1.83
C ARG A 215 2.79 1.90 -1.30
N VAL A 216 3.71 2.85 -1.42
CA VAL A 216 3.51 4.26 -1.06
C VAL A 216 3.74 5.11 -2.30
N MET A 217 2.81 6.01 -2.58
CA MET A 217 2.91 6.99 -3.66
C MET A 217 2.65 8.38 -3.06
N LEU A 218 3.67 9.24 -3.01
CA LEU A 218 3.59 10.58 -2.45
C LEU A 218 2.58 11.45 -3.21
N ILE A 219 1.80 12.25 -2.51
CA ILE A 219 0.98 13.31 -3.12
C ILE A 219 1.81 14.58 -3.10
N ARG A 220 2.03 15.24 -4.24
CA ARG A 220 3.01 16.32 -4.33
C ARG A 220 2.62 17.55 -3.49
N GLU A 221 3.60 18.09 -2.77
CA GLU A 221 3.48 19.30 -1.97
C GLU A 221 4.63 20.28 -2.32
N PRO A 222 4.50 21.04 -3.43
CA PRO A 222 5.55 21.96 -3.84
C PRO A 222 5.80 23.07 -2.83
N LEU A 223 7.06 23.53 -2.75
CA LEU A 223 7.41 24.70 -1.94
C LEU A 223 6.59 25.92 -2.35
N ALA A 224 5.94 26.56 -1.37
CA ALA A 224 5.12 27.76 -1.54
C ALA A 224 5.97 29.01 -1.81
N LEU A 225 6.48 29.11 -3.03
CA LEU A 225 7.29 30.23 -3.53
C LEU A 225 6.51 31.01 -4.58
N SER A 226 6.81 32.30 -4.76
CA SER A 226 6.10 33.16 -5.73
C SER A 226 6.19 32.69 -7.18
N SER A 227 7.20 31.88 -7.50
CA SER A 227 7.41 31.24 -8.80
C SER A 227 6.70 29.88 -8.95
N THR A 228 6.18 29.32 -7.86
CA THR A 228 5.52 28.01 -7.85
C THR A 228 4.01 28.20 -7.95
N GLN A 229 3.51 28.25 -9.19
CA GLN A 229 2.07 28.48 -9.45
C GLN A 229 1.26 27.20 -9.70
N THR A 230 1.95 26.07 -9.91
CA THR A 230 1.31 24.79 -10.22
C THR A 230 2.03 23.65 -9.52
N ALA A 231 1.33 22.52 -9.32
CA ALA A 231 1.93 21.31 -8.80
C ALA A 231 2.70 20.49 -9.84
N GLN A 232 2.80 20.96 -11.09
CA GLN A 232 3.64 20.29 -12.09
C GLN A 232 4.98 21.01 -12.16
N PRO A 233 6.12 20.29 -12.32
CA PRO A 233 7.38 20.94 -12.61
C PRO A 233 7.24 21.79 -13.87
N ILE A 234 7.83 22.98 -13.89
CA ILE A 234 7.66 23.96 -14.97
C ILE A 234 9.01 24.15 -15.67
N ALA A 235 9.02 24.07 -16.99
CA ALA A 235 10.17 24.34 -17.84
C ALA A 235 10.85 25.70 -17.53
N SER A 236 12.18 25.78 -17.58
CA SER A 236 12.90 27.02 -17.25
C SER A 236 12.79 28.15 -18.29
N ASP A 237 12.33 27.86 -19.50
CA ASP A 237 12.16 28.84 -20.58
C ASP A 237 10.70 29.30 -20.77
N ASN A 238 9.75 28.72 -20.03
CA ASN A 238 8.35 29.12 -20.01
C ASN A 238 7.72 28.82 -18.65
N ASN A 239 7.35 29.89 -17.94
CA ASN A 239 6.75 29.84 -16.60
C ASN A 239 5.32 29.25 -16.55
N SER A 240 4.79 28.74 -17.67
CA SER A 240 3.39 28.30 -17.76
C SER A 240 3.20 26.91 -18.37
N THR A 241 4.23 26.29 -18.93
CA THR A 241 4.13 24.93 -19.51
C THR A 241 4.70 23.89 -18.56
N PRO A 242 3.89 22.88 -18.14
CA PRO A 242 4.38 21.72 -17.42
C PRO A 242 5.53 21.02 -18.16
N PHE A 243 6.53 20.54 -17.44
CA PHE A 243 7.73 19.91 -17.99
C PHE A 243 7.43 18.64 -18.79
N PHE A 244 6.47 17.84 -18.35
CA PHE A 244 6.07 16.61 -19.05
C PHE A 244 5.11 16.85 -20.21
N LEU A 245 4.56 18.07 -20.37
CA LEU A 245 3.62 18.36 -21.43
C LEU A 245 4.37 18.61 -22.76
N ARG A 246 3.96 17.92 -23.83
CA ARG A 246 4.47 18.25 -25.18
C ARG A 246 3.97 19.63 -25.60
N SER A 247 4.89 20.45 -26.10
CA SER A 247 4.56 21.70 -26.77
C SER A 247 4.51 21.48 -28.30
N PRO A 248 3.55 22.08 -29.02
CA PRO A 248 3.52 22.06 -30.49
C PRO A 248 4.81 22.56 -31.16
N SER A 249 5.59 23.38 -30.44
CA SER A 249 6.84 23.98 -30.92
C SER A 249 8.10 23.15 -30.66
N THR A 250 8.01 22.10 -29.84
CA THR A 250 9.12 21.19 -29.52
C THR A 250 8.61 19.73 -29.64
N PRO A 251 8.52 19.20 -30.86
CA PRO A 251 7.98 17.86 -31.14
C PRO A 251 8.96 16.72 -30.82
N GLY A 252 10.11 17.05 -30.22
CA GLY A 252 11.12 16.08 -29.83
C GLY A 252 10.68 15.21 -28.65
N PRO A 253 11.40 14.11 -28.38
CA PRO A 253 10.99 13.15 -27.36
C PRO A 253 10.92 13.80 -25.97
N LEU A 254 9.77 13.66 -25.29
CA LEU A 254 9.60 13.93 -23.86
C LEU A 254 10.59 13.13 -23.00
N TYR A 255 10.60 13.44 -21.71
CA TYR A 255 11.09 12.53 -20.68
C TYR A 255 10.65 11.08 -20.97
N GLY A 256 11.61 10.21 -21.29
CA GLY A 256 11.33 8.78 -21.56
C GLY A 256 10.90 8.42 -22.98
N GLU A 257 10.92 9.33 -23.95
CA GLU A 257 10.59 8.98 -25.33
C GLU A 257 11.79 8.44 -26.14
N GLY A 258 11.56 7.35 -26.87
CA GLY A 258 12.52 6.69 -27.76
C GLY A 258 12.96 5.31 -27.26
N VAL A 259 13.13 4.36 -28.18
CA VAL A 259 13.41 2.92 -27.92
C VAL A 259 14.71 2.66 -27.11
N ALA A 260 15.56 3.67 -26.95
CA ALA A 260 16.81 3.63 -26.18
C ALA A 260 16.79 4.50 -24.92
N ALA A 261 15.68 5.18 -24.60
CA ALA A 261 15.60 6.05 -23.44
C ALA A 261 15.41 5.21 -22.18
N SER A 262 16.32 5.38 -21.23
CA SER A 262 16.21 4.76 -19.91
C SER A 262 15.01 5.28 -19.12
N ASP A 263 14.44 6.43 -19.47
CA ASP A 263 13.68 7.25 -18.53
C ASP A 263 12.25 6.75 -18.31
N ASN A 264 11.97 6.38 -17.06
CA ASN A 264 10.70 5.86 -16.61
C ASN A 264 10.33 6.66 -15.36
N PHE A 265 9.13 7.24 -15.33
CA PHE A 265 8.73 8.07 -14.20
C PHE A 265 8.69 7.28 -12.90
N TRP A 266 8.13 6.06 -12.83
CA TRP A 266 7.99 5.31 -11.58
C TRP A 266 9.33 4.72 -11.12
N ARG A 267 10.31 4.65 -12.02
CA ARG A 267 11.70 4.40 -11.63
C ARG A 267 12.31 5.62 -10.93
N ASP A 268 11.93 6.81 -11.34
CA ASP A 268 12.61 8.06 -11.02
C ASP A 268 11.86 8.92 -9.98
N PHE A 269 10.57 8.63 -9.74
CA PHE A 269 9.65 9.35 -8.86
C PHE A 269 8.69 8.38 -8.15
N ASP A 270 8.55 8.53 -6.83
CA ASP A 270 7.60 7.80 -6.00
C ASP A 270 6.33 8.60 -5.72
N PHE A 271 5.85 9.34 -6.71
CA PHE A 271 4.64 10.15 -6.56
C PHE A 271 3.43 9.52 -7.21
N SER A 272 2.27 9.73 -6.59
CA SER A 272 1.02 9.45 -7.23
C SER A 272 0.84 10.38 -8.43
N ALA A 273 0.46 9.77 -9.54
CA ALA A 273 0.31 10.45 -10.80
C ALA A 273 -0.56 9.62 -11.75
N PHE A 274 -1.15 10.33 -12.70
CA PHE A 274 -2.07 9.78 -13.69
C PHE A 274 -1.75 10.34 -15.08
N THR A 275 -2.38 9.75 -16.10
CA THR A 275 -2.25 10.25 -17.46
C THR A 275 -3.25 11.38 -17.68
N ASP A 276 -2.76 12.57 -18.00
CA ASP A 276 -3.59 13.69 -18.43
C ASP A 276 -3.43 13.86 -19.94
N VAL A 277 -4.50 14.24 -20.63
CA VAL A 277 -4.51 14.39 -22.09
C VAL A 277 -4.95 15.81 -22.41
N VAL A 278 -4.03 16.61 -22.97
CA VAL A 278 -4.40 17.91 -23.52
C VAL A 278 -5.06 17.68 -24.88
N THR A 279 -6.19 18.35 -25.13
CA THR A 279 -7.02 18.09 -26.30
C THR A 279 -6.37 18.48 -27.63
N GLU A 280 -5.38 19.37 -27.64
CA GLU A 280 -4.68 19.82 -28.84
C GLU A 280 -3.20 20.19 -28.56
N PRO A 281 -2.20 19.43 -29.05
CA PRO A 281 -2.32 18.11 -29.66
C PRO A 281 -2.68 17.06 -28.60
N THR A 282 -3.51 16.06 -28.96
CA THR A 282 -3.87 14.90 -28.11
C THR A 282 -2.66 14.11 -27.69
N THR A 283 -1.99 14.57 -26.63
CA THR A 283 -0.75 14.00 -26.15
C THR A 283 -0.92 13.64 -24.68
N PRO A 284 -0.82 12.35 -24.33
CA PRO A 284 -0.78 11.95 -22.94
C PRO A 284 0.53 12.45 -22.31
N TYR A 285 0.46 12.86 -21.05
CA TYR A 285 1.64 13.15 -20.24
C TYR A 285 1.40 12.76 -18.78
N ALA A 286 2.48 12.52 -18.05
CA ALA A 286 2.41 12.23 -16.63
C ALA A 286 2.09 13.50 -15.85
N ARG A 287 1.07 13.42 -15.00
CA ARG A 287 0.66 14.53 -14.14
C ARG A 287 0.71 14.10 -12.67
N PHE A 288 1.49 14.81 -11.87
CA PHE A 288 1.52 14.62 -10.42
C PHE A 288 0.19 14.98 -9.77
N HIS A 289 -0.20 14.19 -8.77
CA HIS A 289 -1.25 14.60 -7.85
C HIS A 289 -0.75 15.65 -6.86
N ASN A 290 -1.65 16.51 -6.38
CA ASN A 290 -1.34 17.51 -5.35
C ASN A 290 -2.33 17.51 -4.18
N LEU A 291 -1.98 18.16 -3.07
CA LEU A 291 -2.82 18.18 -1.86
C LEU A 291 -4.23 18.75 -2.07
N GLY A 292 -4.43 19.64 -3.05
CA GLY A 292 -5.74 20.18 -3.39
C GLY A 292 -6.69 19.12 -3.96
N GLU A 293 -6.15 18.07 -4.59
CA GLU A 293 -6.90 16.98 -5.20
C GLU A 293 -7.42 15.95 -4.19
N LEU A 294 -7.11 16.13 -2.90
CA LEU A 294 -7.76 15.39 -1.82
C LEU A 294 -9.17 15.90 -1.52
N LYS A 295 -9.58 17.08 -2.00
CA LYS A 295 -10.93 17.59 -1.71
C LYS A 295 -11.99 16.80 -2.49
N ASN A 296 -13.05 16.39 -1.80
CA ASN A 296 -14.17 15.66 -2.41
C ASN A 296 -15.49 16.40 -2.51
N ASN A 297 -15.50 17.65 -2.08
CA ASN A 297 -16.69 18.44 -1.85
C ASN A 297 -16.94 19.51 -2.92
N ASP A 298 -16.31 19.39 -4.10
CA ASP A 298 -16.52 20.29 -5.23
C ASP A 298 -17.50 19.69 -6.26
N PRO A 299 -18.81 19.95 -6.15
CA PRO A 299 -19.80 19.42 -7.09
C PRO A 299 -19.71 20.03 -8.49
N THR A 300 -18.97 21.13 -8.65
CA THR A 300 -18.87 21.86 -9.93
C THR A 300 -17.63 21.49 -10.74
N GLY A 301 -16.57 21.01 -10.07
CA GLY A 301 -15.26 20.85 -10.68
C GLY A 301 -14.53 22.15 -10.96
N SER A 302 -14.95 23.25 -10.34
CA SER A 302 -14.35 24.57 -10.55
C SER A 302 -13.10 24.79 -9.68
N GLU A 303 -13.00 24.11 -8.54
CA GLU A 303 -11.83 24.15 -7.66
C GLU A 303 -10.88 22.99 -7.91
N VAL A 304 -11.42 21.78 -8.13
CA VAL A 304 -10.65 20.55 -8.26
C VAL A 304 -11.04 19.79 -9.50
N LEU A 305 -10.10 19.73 -10.45
CA LEU A 305 -10.30 19.08 -11.74
C LEU A 305 -10.08 17.57 -11.66
N PHE A 306 -9.11 17.11 -10.88
CA PHE A 306 -8.64 15.72 -10.85
C PHE A 306 -8.63 15.13 -9.43
N PRO A 307 -9.77 15.09 -8.74
CA PRO A 307 -9.80 14.67 -7.35
C PRO A 307 -9.52 13.17 -7.20
N LEU A 308 -8.70 12.81 -6.21
CA LEU A 308 -8.38 11.41 -5.90
C LEU A 308 -9.59 10.59 -5.43
N GLY A 309 -10.68 11.25 -5.01
CA GLY A 309 -11.96 10.61 -4.79
C GLY A 309 -12.58 9.99 -6.04
N MET A 310 -12.14 10.35 -7.25
CA MET A 310 -12.58 9.70 -8.50
C MET A 310 -11.63 8.55 -8.86
N PRO A 311 -12.14 7.30 -9.00
CA PRO A 311 -11.29 6.13 -9.22
C PRO A 311 -10.31 6.23 -10.41
N GLN A 312 -10.71 6.89 -11.50
CA GLN A 312 -9.89 7.03 -12.71
C GLN A 312 -8.59 7.85 -12.54
N TYR A 313 -8.39 8.52 -11.41
CA TYR A 313 -7.14 9.25 -11.15
C TYR A 313 -6.20 8.50 -10.20
N ARG A 314 -6.66 7.40 -9.58
CA ARG A 314 -5.89 6.69 -8.55
C ARG A 314 -4.82 5.79 -9.16
N PHE A 315 -3.75 5.54 -8.41
CA PHE A 315 -2.74 4.57 -8.84
C PHE A 315 -3.34 3.15 -8.90
N GLY A 316 -3.12 2.43 -10.00
CA GLY A 316 -3.62 1.06 -10.21
C GLY A 316 -5.02 0.95 -10.82
N PHE A 317 -5.65 2.08 -11.15
CA PHE A 317 -6.97 2.14 -11.78
C PHE A 317 -6.84 2.60 -13.25
N ASN A 318 -7.81 2.20 -14.08
CA ASN A 318 -7.85 2.62 -15.47
C ASN A 318 -8.08 4.13 -15.58
N HIS A 319 -7.10 4.88 -16.06
CA HIS A 319 -7.20 6.34 -16.25
C HIS A 319 -7.92 6.75 -17.53
N ASP A 320 -8.56 5.83 -18.25
CA ASP A 320 -9.41 6.18 -19.38
C ASP A 320 -10.53 7.15 -18.94
N MET A 321 -10.45 8.39 -19.43
CA MET A 321 -11.42 9.46 -19.16
C MET A 321 -12.58 9.49 -20.16
N SER A 322 -12.57 8.62 -21.18
CA SER A 322 -13.45 8.71 -22.35
C SER A 322 -14.56 7.66 -22.40
N GLY A 323 -14.57 6.67 -21.50
CA GLY A 323 -15.45 5.51 -21.60
C GLY A 323 -15.99 4.95 -20.28
N SER A 324 -16.93 4.01 -20.40
CA SER A 324 -17.56 3.26 -19.29
C SER A 324 -16.62 2.23 -18.63
N SER A 325 -15.34 2.20 -19.01
CA SER A 325 -14.28 1.36 -18.42
C SER A 325 -13.33 2.17 -17.52
N GLY A 326 -13.47 3.50 -17.50
CA GLY A 326 -12.70 4.40 -16.65
C GLY A 326 -12.93 4.12 -15.17
N GLY A 327 -11.84 4.12 -14.40
CA GLY A 327 -11.89 3.92 -12.96
C GLY A 327 -12.10 2.47 -12.50
N ARG A 328 -11.96 1.48 -13.39
CA ARG A 328 -11.85 0.06 -12.99
C ARG A 328 -10.47 -0.24 -12.41
N SER A 329 -10.41 -1.07 -11.37
CA SER A 329 -9.16 -1.50 -10.74
C SER A 329 -8.49 -2.62 -11.53
N ARG A 330 -7.16 -2.56 -11.73
CA ARG A 330 -6.39 -3.68 -12.31
C ARG A 330 -5.71 -4.50 -11.22
N GLU A 331 -6.42 -5.51 -10.74
CA GLU A 331 -5.97 -6.43 -9.67
C GLU A 331 -5.61 -7.82 -10.17
N PHE A 332 -6.07 -8.19 -11.36
CA PHE A 332 -5.87 -9.51 -11.94
C PHE A 332 -5.17 -9.42 -13.29
N VAL A 333 -4.30 -10.39 -13.53
CA VAL A 333 -3.57 -10.56 -14.79
C VAL A 333 -3.59 -12.05 -15.16
N PRO A 334 -3.80 -12.40 -16.44
CA PRO A 334 -3.72 -13.80 -16.88
C PRO A 334 -2.34 -14.41 -16.56
N SER A 335 -2.31 -15.68 -16.16
CA SER A 335 -1.07 -16.43 -15.98
C SER A 335 -0.46 -16.82 -17.33
N SER A 336 0.86 -16.99 -17.41
CA SER A 336 1.54 -17.66 -18.54
C SER A 336 1.44 -19.19 -18.53
N ALA A 337 0.72 -19.78 -17.59
CA ALA A 337 0.47 -21.23 -17.53
C ALA A 337 -0.47 -21.70 -18.66
N GLY A 338 -0.39 -22.97 -19.10
CA GLY A 338 -1.15 -23.48 -20.27
C GLY A 338 -2.69 -23.39 -20.20
N SER A 339 -3.28 -23.10 -19.05
CA SER A 339 -4.72 -22.82 -18.87
C SER A 339 -5.05 -21.32 -18.68
N ASN A 340 -4.04 -20.43 -18.66
CA ASN A 340 -4.11 -18.98 -18.46
C ASN A 340 -5.16 -18.50 -17.41
N PRO A 341 -5.21 -19.05 -16.18
CA PRO A 341 -6.11 -18.53 -15.15
C PRO A 341 -5.77 -17.07 -14.85
N GLN A 342 -6.77 -16.27 -14.50
CA GLN A 342 -6.51 -14.94 -13.93
C GLN A 342 -5.91 -15.11 -12.55
N LEU A 343 -4.78 -14.45 -12.30
CA LEU A 343 -4.09 -14.48 -11.02
C LEU A 343 -4.10 -13.10 -10.39
N PHE A 344 -4.36 -13.06 -9.10
CA PHE A 344 -4.29 -11.83 -8.32
C PHE A 344 -2.84 -11.31 -8.27
N VAL A 345 -2.70 -10.01 -8.54
CA VAL A 345 -1.45 -9.26 -8.44
C VAL A 345 -1.56 -8.06 -7.49
N GLY A 346 -2.77 -7.68 -7.06
CA GLY A 346 -3.03 -6.50 -6.25
C GLY A 346 -2.67 -5.21 -6.99
N ARG A 347 -1.41 -4.79 -6.93
CA ARG A 347 -0.86 -3.64 -7.66
C ARG A 347 0.49 -3.98 -8.31
N PHE A 348 0.87 -3.16 -9.29
CA PHE A 348 2.21 -3.21 -9.84
C PHE A 348 3.25 -2.86 -8.77
N THR A 349 4.25 -3.72 -8.65
CA THR A 349 5.34 -3.60 -7.67
C THR A 349 6.40 -2.57 -8.10
N HIS A 350 7.32 -2.21 -7.20
CA HIS A 350 8.47 -1.34 -7.54
C HIS A 350 9.37 -2.01 -8.58
N GLU A 351 9.50 -3.34 -8.53
CA GLU A 351 10.19 -4.10 -9.58
C GLU A 351 9.55 -3.84 -10.96
N GLU A 352 8.23 -4.02 -11.08
CA GLU A 352 7.56 -3.93 -12.38
C GLU A 352 7.48 -2.49 -12.91
N THR A 353 7.13 -1.56 -12.03
CA THR A 353 6.98 -0.14 -12.39
C THR A 353 8.32 0.53 -12.67
N SER A 354 9.45 -0.01 -12.20
CA SER A 354 10.79 0.52 -12.50
C SER A 354 11.43 -0.07 -13.77
N HIS A 355 10.75 -1.00 -14.44
CA HIS A 355 11.23 -1.63 -15.65
C HIS A 355 11.26 -0.63 -16.83
N GLN A 356 12.27 -0.70 -17.69
CA GLN A 356 12.50 0.29 -18.76
C GLN A 356 11.36 0.43 -19.78
N HIS A 357 10.45 -0.55 -19.86
CA HIS A 357 9.30 -0.54 -20.77
C HIS A 357 7.96 -0.22 -20.07
N PHE A 358 7.99 0.07 -18.76
CA PHE A 358 6.84 0.59 -18.01
C PHE A 358 6.81 2.12 -18.12
N ASN A 359 6.43 2.64 -19.28
CA ASN A 359 6.47 4.09 -19.56
C ASN A 359 5.23 4.85 -19.07
N TYR A 360 4.28 4.15 -18.46
CA TYR A 360 3.01 4.74 -18.03
C TYR A 360 3.15 5.54 -16.74
N PRO A 361 2.40 6.65 -16.56
CA PRO A 361 1.44 7.34 -17.41
C PRO A 361 2.05 8.40 -18.33
N GLN A 362 3.38 8.53 -18.36
CA GLN A 362 4.03 9.53 -19.21
C GLN A 362 3.80 9.22 -20.70
N ASP A 363 3.69 7.93 -21.03
CA ASP A 363 3.32 7.42 -22.34
C ASP A 363 2.66 6.03 -22.19
N ALA A 364 2.10 5.50 -23.27
CA ALA A 364 1.69 4.10 -23.33
C ALA A 364 2.91 3.17 -23.16
N MET A 365 2.67 1.95 -22.66
CA MET A 365 3.69 0.90 -22.70
C MET A 365 4.12 0.59 -24.13
N ASP A 366 5.38 0.22 -24.29
CA ASP A 366 5.93 -0.21 -25.57
C ASP A 366 5.17 -1.43 -26.13
N SER A 367 4.95 -1.44 -27.45
CA SER A 367 4.23 -2.52 -28.16
C SER A 367 4.82 -3.92 -27.94
N SER A 368 6.11 -4.02 -27.61
CA SER A 368 6.79 -5.27 -27.26
C SER A 368 6.31 -5.89 -25.94
N ILE A 369 5.63 -5.11 -25.09
CA ILE A 369 5.10 -5.57 -23.80
C ILE A 369 3.59 -5.76 -23.89
N GLY A 370 3.16 -6.99 -24.16
CA GLY A 370 1.73 -7.33 -24.18
C GLY A 370 0.93 -6.57 -25.25
N GLY A 371 1.57 -6.10 -26.33
CA GLY A 371 0.93 -5.29 -27.37
C GLY A 371 0.92 -3.78 -27.10
N GLY A 372 1.45 -3.33 -25.96
CA GLY A 372 1.50 -1.92 -25.57
C GLY A 372 0.15 -1.36 -25.11
N GLY A 373 0.13 -0.08 -24.73
CA GLY A 373 -1.06 0.62 -24.24
C GLY A 373 -1.05 0.94 -22.74
N ASN A 374 -2.22 1.17 -22.14
CA ASN A 374 -2.36 1.51 -20.73
C ASN A 374 -2.21 0.26 -19.83
N PRO A 375 -1.13 0.10 -19.05
CA PRO A 375 -0.98 -1.02 -18.11
C PRO A 375 -2.05 -1.03 -17.04
N MET A 376 -2.72 0.08 -16.74
CA MET A 376 -3.75 0.13 -15.71
C MET A 376 -5.14 -0.24 -16.23
N ASP A 377 -5.32 -0.39 -17.54
CA ASP A 377 -6.58 -0.90 -18.11
C ASP A 377 -6.68 -2.42 -17.89
N PRO A 378 -7.70 -2.92 -17.16
CA PRO A 378 -7.93 -4.36 -17.00
C PRO A 378 -8.15 -5.13 -18.30
N SER A 379 -8.49 -4.42 -19.38
CA SER A 379 -8.66 -4.94 -20.74
C SER A 379 -7.49 -4.57 -21.67
N GLY A 380 -6.48 -3.87 -21.13
CA GLY A 380 -5.35 -3.28 -21.84
C GLY A 380 -4.29 -4.31 -22.25
N PRO A 381 -2.98 -3.96 -22.19
CA PRO A 381 -1.92 -4.82 -22.66
C PRO A 381 -2.05 -6.23 -22.08
N SER A 382 -1.84 -7.22 -22.94
CA SER A 382 -1.86 -8.65 -22.64
C SER A 382 -0.63 -9.05 -21.84
N LEU A 383 -0.57 -8.55 -20.61
CA LEU A 383 0.44 -8.90 -19.63
C LEU A 383 0.17 -10.31 -19.12
N LEU A 384 1.24 -11.07 -18.89
CA LEU A 384 1.17 -12.40 -18.31
C LEU A 384 1.97 -12.42 -17.02
N VAL A 385 1.39 -12.94 -15.94
CA VAL A 385 2.09 -13.13 -14.68
C VAL A 385 2.67 -14.53 -14.59
N ASN A 386 3.92 -14.61 -14.15
CA ASN A 386 4.55 -15.90 -13.93
C ASN A 386 3.86 -16.62 -12.77
N PRO A 387 3.49 -17.90 -12.91
CA PRO A 387 2.85 -18.64 -11.83
C PRO A 387 3.79 -18.91 -10.63
N ASN A 388 5.12 -18.89 -10.85
CA ASN A 388 6.10 -19.27 -9.82
C ASN A 388 6.57 -18.08 -8.99
N ASP A 389 7.09 -17.03 -9.63
CA ASP A 389 7.60 -15.84 -8.94
C ASP A 389 6.51 -14.79 -8.69
N ARG A 390 5.32 -14.97 -9.29
CA ARG A 390 4.20 -14.04 -9.25
C ARG A 390 4.53 -12.65 -9.77
N VAL A 391 5.57 -12.45 -10.56
CA VAL A 391 5.91 -11.18 -11.22
C VAL A 391 5.43 -11.21 -12.68
N ILE A 392 5.09 -10.06 -13.26
CA ILE A 392 4.70 -9.97 -14.67
C ILE A 392 5.89 -10.29 -15.55
N ASP A 393 5.77 -11.31 -16.41
CA ASP A 393 6.88 -11.96 -17.11
C ASP A 393 7.76 -10.98 -17.89
N LEU A 394 7.12 -10.00 -18.54
CA LEU A 394 7.73 -8.99 -19.40
C LEU A 394 8.17 -7.71 -18.65
N LEU A 395 7.92 -7.65 -17.34
CA LEU A 395 8.28 -6.53 -16.46
C LEU A 395 9.22 -6.96 -15.33
N ARG A 396 9.80 -8.16 -15.42
CA ARG A 396 10.78 -8.68 -14.46
C ARG A 396 12.12 -7.95 -14.56
N ASN A 397 12.88 -7.98 -13.46
CA ASN A 397 14.22 -7.40 -13.36
C ASN A 397 14.23 -5.87 -13.46
N GLY A 398 13.16 -5.19 -13.08
CA GLY A 398 13.28 -3.75 -12.83
C GLY A 398 14.21 -3.47 -11.66
N SER A 399 14.83 -2.29 -11.69
CA SER A 399 15.92 -1.93 -10.77
C SER A 399 15.54 -1.86 -9.29
N ARG A 400 14.25 -1.74 -8.97
CA ARG A 400 13.72 -1.43 -7.63
C ARG A 400 13.03 -2.61 -6.97
N ARG A 401 13.65 -3.78 -7.01
CA ARG A 401 13.06 -5.01 -6.46
C ARG A 401 12.99 -4.97 -4.93
N SER A 402 11.85 -5.39 -4.39
CA SER A 402 11.59 -5.52 -2.94
C SER A 402 11.58 -4.21 -2.13
N GLU A 403 11.54 -3.04 -2.77
CA GLU A 403 11.42 -1.76 -2.06
C GLU A 403 10.04 -1.56 -1.40
N ASP A 404 9.03 -2.30 -1.85
CA ASP A 404 7.67 -2.34 -1.32
C ASP A 404 7.39 -3.56 -0.42
N LEU A 405 8.36 -4.45 -0.20
CA LEU A 405 8.18 -5.67 0.60
C LEU A 405 8.16 -5.34 2.10
N VAL A 406 7.11 -5.74 2.81
CA VAL A 406 7.01 -5.55 4.27
C VAL A 406 7.16 -6.84 5.05
N LEU A 407 6.54 -7.92 4.58
CA LEU A 407 6.61 -9.22 5.24
C LEU A 407 6.64 -10.34 4.20
N SER A 408 7.51 -11.32 4.39
CA SER A 408 7.60 -12.50 3.52
C SER A 408 7.05 -13.75 4.21
N ASN A 409 6.80 -14.80 3.42
CA ASN A 409 6.17 -16.05 3.86
C ASN A 409 4.76 -15.85 4.45
N VAL A 410 4.05 -14.86 3.94
CA VAL A 410 2.64 -14.63 4.27
C VAL A 410 1.79 -15.65 3.52
N ARG A 411 0.86 -16.26 4.23
CA ARG A 411 -0.06 -17.30 3.73
C ARG A 411 -1.44 -16.74 3.43
N SER A 412 -1.90 -15.77 4.23
CA SER A 412 -3.15 -15.06 3.98
C SER A 412 -3.09 -13.63 4.50
N PHE A 413 -3.88 -12.77 3.88
CA PHE A 413 -4.10 -11.37 4.23
C PHE A 413 -5.59 -11.13 4.01
N ASP A 414 -6.37 -11.16 5.09
CA ASP A 414 -7.84 -11.18 5.10
C ASP A 414 -8.37 -9.87 5.70
N ILE A 415 -9.32 -9.20 5.05
CA ILE A 415 -9.88 -7.90 5.42
C ILE A 415 -11.40 -7.98 5.52
N LYS A 416 -11.89 -8.11 6.74
CA LYS A 416 -13.33 -8.11 7.01
C LYS A 416 -13.85 -6.74 7.42
N VAL A 417 -15.03 -6.38 6.95
CA VAL A 417 -15.74 -5.14 7.32
C VAL A 417 -16.76 -5.42 8.42
N PHE A 418 -16.93 -4.51 9.37
CA PHE A 418 -18.00 -4.65 10.36
C PHE A 418 -19.36 -4.32 9.73
N ASP A 419 -20.26 -5.31 9.70
CA ASP A 419 -21.60 -5.21 9.17
C ASP A 419 -22.61 -5.08 10.33
N ASP A 420 -23.28 -3.92 10.41
CA ASP A 420 -24.27 -3.65 11.45
C ASP A 420 -25.53 -4.53 11.34
N GLY A 421 -25.85 -5.05 10.17
CA GLY A 421 -26.98 -5.95 9.95
C GLY A 421 -26.66 -7.36 10.42
N ALA A 422 -25.41 -7.80 10.22
CA ALA A 422 -24.91 -9.09 10.68
C ALA A 422 -24.44 -9.08 12.15
N GLN A 423 -24.12 -7.89 12.70
CA GLN A 423 -23.48 -7.70 14.02
C GLN A 423 -22.14 -8.44 14.15
N ASP A 424 -21.43 -8.63 13.03
CA ASP A 424 -20.12 -9.29 12.98
C ASP A 424 -19.25 -8.69 11.87
N TYR A 425 -17.97 -9.09 11.86
CA TYR A 425 -17.05 -8.82 10.77
C TYR A 425 -17.30 -9.83 9.66
N VAL A 426 -17.60 -9.34 8.46
CA VAL A 426 -17.97 -10.14 7.29
C VAL A 426 -17.15 -9.74 6.08
N ASP A 427 -17.06 -10.68 5.15
CA ASP A 427 -16.44 -10.50 3.84
C ASP A 427 -17.39 -9.72 2.92
N ILE A 428 -16.86 -8.79 2.13
CA ILE A 428 -17.71 -8.02 1.21
C ILE A 428 -18.25 -8.97 0.13
N GLY A 429 -19.56 -9.04 -0.05
CA GLY A 429 -20.19 -10.00 -0.95
C GLY A 429 -20.25 -11.43 -0.40
N GLY A 430 -19.80 -11.66 0.84
CA GLY A 430 -19.87 -12.95 1.52
C GLY A 430 -21.31 -13.36 1.89
N ALA A 431 -21.51 -14.66 2.12
CA ALA A 431 -22.83 -15.21 2.43
C ALA A 431 -23.37 -14.83 3.83
N SER A 432 -22.48 -14.43 4.75
CA SER A 432 -22.82 -13.94 6.09
C SER A 432 -23.13 -12.44 6.11
N ALA A 433 -22.80 -11.71 5.05
CA ALA A 433 -23.03 -10.27 4.96
C ALA A 433 -24.53 -9.97 4.78
N VAL A 434 -24.95 -8.84 5.33
CA VAL A 434 -26.30 -8.29 5.20
C VAL A 434 -26.22 -6.99 4.42
N ARG A 435 -25.47 -6.00 4.93
CA ARG A 435 -25.23 -4.72 4.25
C ARG A 435 -24.25 -4.81 3.11
N PHE A 436 -23.27 -5.67 3.26
CA PHE A 436 -22.24 -5.88 2.24
C PHE A 436 -22.58 -7.09 1.36
N ALA A 437 -23.80 -7.63 1.46
CA ALA A 437 -24.25 -8.74 0.64
C ALA A 437 -24.25 -8.36 -0.86
N PRO A 438 -24.10 -9.33 -1.78
CA PRO A 438 -24.15 -9.06 -3.22
C PRO A 438 -25.42 -8.34 -3.67
N GLY A 439 -26.57 -8.64 -3.03
CA GLY A 439 -27.86 -8.01 -3.34
C GLY A 439 -28.04 -6.59 -2.79
N ALA A 440 -27.18 -6.14 -1.87
CA ALA A 440 -27.22 -4.79 -1.29
C ALA A 440 -26.38 -3.78 -2.08
N ARG A 441 -25.60 -4.24 -3.06
CA ARG A 441 -24.74 -3.39 -3.90
C ARG A 441 -25.59 -2.55 -4.86
N GLN A 442 -25.32 -1.25 -4.90
CA GLN A 442 -25.95 -0.34 -5.86
C GLN A 442 -25.24 -0.38 -7.20
N ASN A 443 -23.96 -0.02 -7.21
CA ASN A 443 -23.15 -0.11 -8.41
C ASN A 443 -22.62 -1.53 -8.61
N THR A 444 -23.34 -2.32 -9.39
CA THR A 444 -23.05 -3.73 -9.64
C THR A 444 -21.87 -3.98 -10.57
N VAL A 445 -21.31 -2.96 -11.19
CA VAL A 445 -20.30 -3.08 -12.26
C VAL A 445 -18.94 -2.46 -11.87
N HIS A 446 -18.86 -1.81 -10.71
CA HIS A 446 -17.61 -1.29 -10.16
C HIS A 446 -16.78 -2.38 -9.47
N GLY A 447 -15.46 -2.21 -9.55
CA GLY A 447 -14.47 -3.18 -9.09
C GLY A 447 -13.47 -3.49 -10.20
N ASN A 448 -13.18 -4.77 -10.39
CA ASN A 448 -12.35 -5.25 -11.49
C ASN A 448 -13.17 -6.11 -12.47
N ASN A 449 -12.51 -6.68 -13.48
CA ASN A 449 -13.18 -7.45 -14.54
C ASN A 449 -13.57 -8.88 -14.12
N VAL A 450 -13.13 -9.35 -12.95
CA VAL A 450 -13.40 -10.68 -12.41
C VAL A 450 -14.41 -10.60 -11.28
N PHE A 451 -14.12 -9.72 -10.31
CA PHE A 451 -14.87 -9.57 -9.09
C PHE A 451 -15.26 -8.11 -8.86
N GLN A 452 -16.40 -7.95 -8.20
CA GLN A 452 -17.04 -6.65 -7.94
C GLN A 452 -17.34 -6.47 -6.44
N ASN A 453 -16.79 -7.34 -5.60
CA ASN A 453 -16.94 -7.33 -4.15
C ASN A 453 -16.02 -6.25 -3.55
N VAL A 454 -16.44 -4.99 -3.70
CA VAL A 454 -15.61 -3.83 -3.34
C VAL A 454 -16.36 -2.83 -2.48
N PHE A 455 -15.66 -2.25 -1.51
CA PHE A 455 -16.06 -1.04 -0.81
C PHE A 455 -15.24 0.13 -1.33
N ASP A 456 -15.87 1.26 -1.65
CA ASP A 456 -15.17 2.42 -2.19
C ASP A 456 -15.85 3.73 -1.76
N THR A 457 -15.04 4.70 -1.35
CA THR A 457 -15.49 6.07 -1.10
C THR A 457 -15.23 6.93 -2.32
N TRP A 458 -16.22 7.71 -2.74
CA TRP A 458 -16.18 8.44 -4.00
C TRP A 458 -16.26 9.95 -3.83
N HIS A 459 -15.74 10.69 -4.81
CA HIS A 459 -15.99 12.12 -4.97
C HIS A 459 -17.48 12.37 -5.29
N VAL A 460 -18.02 13.54 -4.93
CA VAL A 460 -19.43 13.92 -5.25
C VAL A 460 -19.75 14.01 -6.76
N ARG A 461 -18.72 13.94 -7.61
CA ARG A 461 -18.81 13.93 -9.09
C ARG A 461 -18.29 12.63 -9.69
N ALA A 462 -17.91 11.68 -8.86
CA ALA A 462 -17.44 10.41 -9.37
C ALA A 462 -18.59 9.75 -10.13
N VAL A 463 -18.30 9.36 -11.35
CA VAL A 463 -19.13 8.50 -12.17
C VAL A 463 -18.18 7.39 -12.56
N SER A 464 -18.39 6.17 -12.08
CA SER A 464 -17.51 5.06 -12.48
C SER A 464 -18.21 4.13 -13.46
N SER A 465 -17.37 3.35 -14.13
CA SER A 465 -17.64 2.02 -14.68
C SER A 465 -19.11 1.70 -14.94
N GLY A 466 -19.55 1.72 -16.20
CA GLY A 466 -20.93 1.35 -16.56
C GLY A 466 -22.01 2.42 -16.33
N GLY A 467 -21.63 3.63 -15.91
CA GLY A 467 -22.52 4.80 -15.95
C GLY A 467 -23.41 4.98 -14.72
N ASP A 468 -23.22 4.16 -13.69
CA ASP A 468 -23.83 4.39 -12.38
C ASP A 468 -23.03 5.47 -11.64
N GLN A 469 -23.76 6.39 -11.03
CA GLN A 469 -23.22 7.56 -10.36
C GLN A 469 -22.99 7.34 -8.86
N ASP A 470 -23.44 6.19 -8.33
CA ASP A 470 -23.25 5.85 -6.93
C ASP A 470 -22.04 4.93 -6.70
N PRO A 471 -21.40 5.06 -5.53
CA PRO A 471 -20.43 4.08 -5.05
C PRO A 471 -21.10 2.71 -4.81
N PRO A 472 -20.33 1.60 -4.82
CA PRO A 472 -20.87 0.24 -4.69
C PRO A 472 -21.80 0.05 -3.49
N PHE A 473 -21.37 0.56 -2.34
CA PHE A 473 -22.13 0.56 -1.10
C PHE A 473 -22.12 1.98 -0.54
N PRO A 474 -23.19 2.78 -0.73
CA PRO A 474 -23.23 4.18 -0.27
C PRO A 474 -23.33 4.31 1.25
N MET A 475 -23.42 3.18 1.98
CA MET A 475 -23.49 3.14 3.45
C MET A 475 -24.69 3.88 4.03
N LEU A 476 -25.82 3.76 3.32
CA LEU A 476 -27.11 4.28 3.73
C LEU A 476 -27.93 3.16 4.37
N SER A 477 -28.69 3.46 5.42
CA SER A 477 -29.61 2.48 6.01
C SER A 477 -30.69 2.13 5.01
N ASP A 478 -30.92 0.84 4.81
CA ASP A 478 -32.06 0.37 4.03
C ASP A 478 -33.36 0.85 4.69
N SER A 479 -34.25 1.49 3.92
CA SER A 479 -35.56 1.95 4.40
C SER A 479 -36.55 0.79 4.63
N THR A 480 -36.17 -0.43 4.27
CA THR A 480 -36.99 -1.66 4.35
C THR A 480 -36.49 -2.70 5.36
N VAL A 481 -35.30 -2.51 5.95
CA VAL A 481 -34.77 -3.39 7.01
C VAL A 481 -35.38 -3.01 8.37
N SER A 482 -35.96 -4.01 9.04
CA SER A 482 -36.73 -3.88 10.29
C SER A 482 -35.89 -3.41 11.50
N ASP A 483 -36.47 -2.51 12.29
CA ASP A 483 -35.93 -1.66 13.36
C ASP A 483 -35.43 -2.37 14.65
N VAL A 484 -34.63 -3.43 14.59
CA VAL A 484 -34.24 -4.16 15.81
C VAL A 484 -33.15 -3.44 16.66
N ALA A 485 -32.78 -2.20 16.32
CA ALA A 485 -31.95 -1.33 17.16
C ALA A 485 -32.72 -0.06 17.58
N PRO A 486 -32.52 0.49 18.81
CA PRO A 486 -33.34 1.57 19.35
C PRO A 486 -32.93 2.90 18.71
N GLN A 487 -33.45 3.20 17.52
CA GLN A 487 -33.23 4.49 16.87
C GLN A 487 -34.55 4.97 16.27
N VAL A 488 -35.09 6.07 16.82
CA VAL A 488 -36.27 6.79 16.29
C VAL A 488 -36.08 7.00 14.79
N PRO A 489 -37.01 6.71 13.88
CA PRO A 489 -36.79 6.87 12.43
C PRO A 489 -36.56 8.33 12.03
N VAL A 490 -35.71 8.61 11.01
CA VAL A 490 -35.74 9.93 10.36
C VAL A 490 -36.88 9.86 9.37
N TYR A 491 -37.93 10.65 9.62
CA TYR A 491 -39.04 10.79 8.71
C TYR A 491 -38.85 12.03 7.84
N ASP A 492 -39.29 11.94 6.59
CA ASP A 492 -39.58 13.11 5.78
C ASP A 492 -40.59 13.99 6.52
N LEU A 493 -40.24 15.23 6.83
CA LEU A 493 -41.12 16.17 7.51
C LEU A 493 -42.40 16.49 6.71
N ALA A 494 -42.35 16.35 5.39
CA ALA A 494 -43.48 16.65 4.50
C ALA A 494 -44.45 15.47 4.36
N ASN A 495 -43.91 14.25 4.26
CA ASN A 495 -44.71 13.06 3.91
C ASN A 495 -44.71 11.98 4.99
N GLN A 496 -43.96 12.17 6.08
CA GLN A 496 -43.75 11.20 7.16
C GLN A 496 -43.26 9.84 6.65
N THR A 497 -42.55 9.80 5.52
CA THR A 497 -41.97 8.58 4.97
C THR A 497 -40.59 8.34 5.59
N PRO A 498 -40.20 7.09 5.92
CA PRO A 498 -38.85 6.78 6.38
C PRO A 498 -37.81 7.18 5.34
N VAL A 499 -36.78 7.92 5.76
CA VAL A 499 -35.62 8.27 4.92
C VAL A 499 -34.43 7.46 5.41
N PRO A 500 -33.64 6.85 4.49
CA PRO A 500 -32.34 6.26 4.82
C PRO A 500 -31.48 7.19 5.66
N ARG A 501 -30.75 6.65 6.63
CA ARG A 501 -29.78 7.34 7.47
C ARG A 501 -28.38 7.02 7.02
N ALA A 502 -27.47 7.97 7.18
CA ALA A 502 -26.05 7.68 7.12
C ALA A 502 -25.68 6.63 8.18
N SER A 503 -25.03 5.54 7.77
CA SER A 503 -24.43 4.55 8.66
C SER A 503 -23.04 4.22 8.09
N PRO A 504 -22.02 5.05 8.38
CA PRO A 504 -20.68 4.91 7.82
C PRO A 504 -20.03 3.59 8.24
N LEU A 505 -19.03 3.14 7.47
CA LEU A 505 -18.22 1.99 7.87
C LEU A 505 -17.48 2.30 9.19
N THR A 506 -17.69 1.47 10.20
CA THR A 506 -17.29 1.80 11.58
C THR A 506 -15.99 1.16 12.02
N SER A 507 -15.66 -0.02 11.50
CA SER A 507 -14.44 -0.76 11.83
C SER A 507 -14.13 -1.82 10.77
N ILE A 508 -12.87 -2.20 10.70
CA ILE A 508 -12.39 -3.35 9.92
C ILE A 508 -11.56 -4.27 10.81
N ARG A 509 -11.47 -5.53 10.41
CA ARG A 509 -10.56 -6.52 10.98
C ARG A 509 -9.62 -6.98 9.88
N ILE A 510 -8.32 -6.91 10.14
CA ILE A 510 -7.28 -7.40 9.25
C ILE A 510 -6.63 -8.61 9.92
N GLU A 511 -6.66 -9.77 9.28
CA GLU A 511 -6.01 -11.00 9.72
C GLU A 511 -4.85 -11.35 8.78
N ILE A 512 -3.65 -11.51 9.34
CA ILE A 512 -2.46 -11.86 8.57
C ILE A 512 -1.90 -13.15 9.12
N ARG A 513 -1.87 -14.21 8.30
CA ARG A 513 -1.25 -15.48 8.66
C ARG A 513 0.08 -15.61 7.94
N TYR A 514 1.14 -15.94 8.65
CA TYR A 514 2.48 -16.06 8.08
C TYR A 514 3.27 -17.21 8.70
N GLU A 515 4.23 -17.77 7.96
CA GLU A 515 5.06 -18.87 8.41
C GLU A 515 6.38 -18.35 9.00
N ASP A 516 6.65 -18.71 10.25
CA ASP A 516 7.93 -18.42 10.90
C ASP A 516 8.98 -19.44 10.45
N GLN A 517 9.86 -19.05 9.52
CA GLN A 517 10.88 -19.94 8.96
C GLN A 517 11.80 -20.58 10.01
N SER A 518 11.97 -19.97 11.19
CA SER A 518 12.86 -20.46 12.23
C SER A 518 12.26 -21.59 13.06
N SER A 519 10.92 -21.63 13.14
CA SER A 519 10.15 -22.63 13.91
C SER A 519 9.31 -23.55 13.03
N GLY A 520 9.08 -23.20 11.76
CA GLY A 520 8.17 -23.89 10.84
C GLY A 520 6.70 -23.77 11.25
N GLN A 521 6.36 -22.86 12.18
CA GLN A 521 5.01 -22.70 12.70
C GLN A 521 4.26 -21.58 11.98
N LEU A 522 2.96 -21.78 11.80
CA LEU A 522 2.05 -20.73 11.34
C LEU A 522 1.74 -19.79 12.50
N ARG A 523 1.91 -18.49 12.27
CA ARG A 523 1.51 -17.42 13.18
C ARG A 523 0.34 -16.65 12.58
N GLN A 524 -0.49 -16.08 13.45
CA GLN A 524 -1.59 -15.21 13.06
C GLN A 524 -1.51 -13.92 13.85
N MET A 525 -1.66 -12.82 13.14
CA MET A 525 -1.81 -11.48 13.69
C MET A 525 -3.19 -10.96 13.31
N THR A 526 -3.90 -10.38 14.28
CA THR A 526 -5.22 -9.78 14.07
C THR A 526 -5.20 -8.33 14.52
N LEU A 527 -5.53 -7.42 13.60
CA LEU A 527 -5.70 -6.00 13.85
C LEU A 527 -7.18 -5.64 13.72
N ILE A 528 -7.81 -5.26 14.83
CA ILE A 528 -9.15 -4.63 14.79
C ILE A 528 -8.95 -3.13 14.83
N GLN A 529 -9.31 -2.46 13.75
CA GLN A 529 -9.14 -1.03 13.61
C GLN A 529 -10.50 -0.31 13.61
N PRO A 530 -10.79 0.53 14.61
CA PRO A 530 -11.91 1.44 14.54
C PRO A 530 -11.66 2.50 13.45
N LEU A 531 -12.71 2.80 12.70
CA LEU A 531 -12.69 3.74 11.57
C LEU A 531 -13.54 4.99 11.84
N ARG A 532 -13.99 5.18 13.08
CA ARG A 532 -14.69 6.40 13.52
C ARG A 532 -13.69 7.46 13.98
N ASN A 533 -14.09 8.73 13.87
CA ASN A 533 -13.37 9.86 14.46
C ASN A 533 -13.09 9.63 15.95
N LYS A 534 -11.84 9.83 16.39
CA LYS A 534 -11.43 9.76 17.82
C LYS A 534 -12.10 10.83 18.74
N GLY A 535 -13.12 11.55 18.25
CA GLY A 535 -13.87 12.58 18.99
C GLY A 535 -15.38 12.34 19.15
N GLU A 536 -15.93 11.24 18.60
CA GLU A 536 -17.37 10.91 18.69
C GLU A 536 -17.67 9.76 19.68
N GLY A 537 -16.77 9.57 20.66
CA GLY A 537 -16.90 8.56 21.73
C GLY A 537 -17.81 8.98 22.88
#